data_AF-R8ATV0-F1
#
_entry.id   AF-R8ATV0-F1
#
_cell.length_a   1.000
_cell.length_b   1.000
_cell.length_c   1.000
_cell.angle_alpha   90.00
_cell.angle_beta   90.00
_cell.angle_gamma   90.00
#
_symmetry.space_group_name_H-M   'P 1'
#
loop_
_entity.id
_entity.type
_entity.pdbx_description
1 polymer ?
#
loop_
_entity_poly.entity_id
_entity_poly.type
_entity_poly.pdbx_seq_one_letter_code
_entity_poly.pdbx_strand_id
1 'polypeptide(L)'
;MMINSQIPQTNKPQDSTAYHPKEIRATERPQIPYEHPDLSMYWQLFRQRLIRLKHKRKPYRQHDRHLQTLFQAEQDLLTLCQSLVQYVAEGFMHYSVWDHTHAYYPGRPSQQNARTDAVEGVSRVLPTLAAWLHHNRGHGTLQGLNQQPIDVITLLSQVFISGTDPQHPGYWGTLHDYDQRICEAADLALALWLAKEWIWEHYSSQQQAQIIAWFRQVNQLSTVDNNWHLFALTVQAVIYALTGDNSIDIEKYNRIKEFHVGDGWFRDGAKGNYDYYNAWGFHYSLYWLDQILPDFDREFIRATSAQFTQHYRYFFTPKGLPFFGRSACYRLAAAAPLIASVHQQTDSIGVGEAKRAFRTTLSYFISNGAMEAGAPTQGLFATDPRLIDNYSGPASSFWSLRALNIALFCGNHIHLWDSPETPLPIEQADFAFNIPTINASVQGIRATQEVVVLFHNDYIHQQDPLSRRLEKQSWRAHIQELLLGRATRPKNNLLRKGITCYSSKMSHFF
;
A
#
# COMPACT_ATOMS: atom_id res chain seq x y z
N MET A 1 3.43 39.68 70.83
CA MET A 1 4.38 38.66 70.35
C MET A 1 3.60 37.62 69.57
N MET A 2 4.10 37.28 68.38
CA MET A 2 3.67 36.24 67.43
C MET A 2 2.39 36.51 66.61
N ILE A 3 2.60 37.16 65.46
CA ILE A 3 1.75 37.07 64.27
C ILE A 3 2.17 35.79 63.53
N ASN A 4 1.29 34.79 63.45
CA ASN A 4 1.50 33.58 62.66
C ASN A 4 1.09 33.86 61.21
N SER A 5 2.06 33.94 60.29
CA SER A 5 1.84 33.98 58.85
C SER A 5 1.53 32.57 58.32
N GLN A 6 0.28 32.33 57.93
CA GLN A 6 -0.07 31.20 57.08
C GLN A 6 0.30 31.54 55.63
N ILE A 7 1.31 30.86 55.10
CA ILE A 7 1.59 30.83 53.66
C ILE A 7 0.63 29.79 53.05
N PRO A 8 -0.19 30.12 52.04
CA PRO A 8 -0.96 29.11 51.33
C PRO A 8 0.03 28.23 50.55
N GLN A 9 0.01 26.92 50.80
CA GLN A 9 0.62 25.96 49.91
C GLN A 9 -0.03 26.10 48.54
N THR A 10 0.71 26.66 47.59
CA THR A 10 0.35 26.62 46.18
C THR A 10 0.34 25.15 45.77
N ASN A 11 -0.85 24.64 45.44
CA ASN A 11 -0.99 23.38 44.72
C ASN A 11 -0.09 23.46 43.49
N LYS A 12 1.02 22.73 43.48
CA LYS A 12 1.74 22.43 42.26
C LYS A 12 0.73 21.78 41.31
N PRO A 13 0.58 22.26 40.07
CA PRO A 13 -0.18 21.51 39.08
C PRO A 13 0.46 20.11 38.99
N GLN A 14 -0.37 19.07 39.10
CA GLN A 14 0.01 17.71 38.80
C GLN A 14 0.55 17.68 37.36
N ASP A 15 1.86 17.51 37.24
CA ASP A 15 2.56 17.27 36.00
C ASP A 15 2.20 15.86 35.54
N SER A 16 1.07 15.71 34.83
CA SER A 16 0.53 14.42 34.40
C SER A 16 0.23 14.36 32.90
N THR A 17 1.14 14.88 32.07
CA THR A 17 1.08 14.71 30.60
C THR A 17 2.13 13.72 30.09
N ALA A 18 2.40 12.65 30.86
CA ALA A 18 3.22 11.54 30.35
C ALA A 18 2.42 10.80 29.27
N TYR A 19 3.00 10.63 28.08
CA TYR A 19 2.39 9.82 27.02
C TYR A 19 2.37 8.34 27.45
N HIS A 20 1.19 7.75 27.47
CA HIS A 20 1.01 6.32 27.73
C HIS A 20 0.47 5.64 26.46
N PRO A 21 1.30 4.87 25.72
CA PRO A 21 0.84 4.16 24.54
C PRO A 21 -0.23 3.14 24.92
N LYS A 22 -1.27 2.99 24.08
CA LYS A 22 -2.25 1.91 24.23
C LYS A 22 -1.53 0.56 24.34
N GLU A 23 -1.78 -0.16 25.43
CA GLU A 23 -1.33 -1.53 25.57
C GLU A 23 -2.17 -2.41 24.63
N ILE A 24 -1.50 -3.18 23.78
CA ILE A 24 -2.15 -4.17 22.92
C ILE A 24 -1.51 -5.49 23.26
N ARG A 25 -2.33 -6.48 23.65
CA ARG A 25 -1.87 -7.82 23.95
C ARG A 25 -1.09 -8.38 22.76
N ALA A 26 0.17 -8.74 23.00
CA ALA A 26 0.98 -9.40 21.99
C ALA A 26 0.61 -10.88 21.88
N THR A 27 0.59 -11.39 20.66
CA THR A 27 0.61 -12.83 20.38
C THR A 27 2.05 -13.28 20.16
N GLU A 28 2.29 -14.58 20.30
CA GLU A 28 3.58 -15.16 19.94
C GLU A 28 3.78 -15.05 18.43
N ARG A 29 4.96 -14.58 17.99
CA ARG A 29 5.26 -14.48 16.57
C ARG A 29 5.51 -15.91 16.05
N PRO A 30 4.71 -16.39 15.08
CA PRO A 30 4.87 -17.73 14.55
C PRO A 30 6.16 -17.85 13.73
N GLN A 31 6.64 -19.09 13.54
CA GLN A 31 7.73 -19.36 12.61
C GLN A 31 7.22 -19.24 11.18
N ILE A 32 7.61 -18.16 10.50
CA ILE A 32 7.23 -17.93 9.10
C ILE A 32 8.20 -18.70 8.19
N PRO A 33 7.73 -19.66 7.36
CA PRO A 33 8.61 -20.54 6.60
C PRO A 33 9.64 -19.80 5.73
N TYR A 34 9.20 -18.75 5.02
CA TYR A 34 10.10 -17.98 4.14
C TYR A 34 11.00 -16.99 4.87
N GLU A 35 10.80 -16.74 6.17
CA GLU A 35 11.78 -16.05 7.02
C GLU A 35 12.86 -17.02 7.52
N HIS A 36 12.51 -18.30 7.69
CA HIS A 36 13.36 -19.38 8.23
C HIS A 36 13.40 -20.61 7.31
N PRO A 37 13.91 -20.49 6.07
CA PRO A 37 13.87 -21.58 5.11
C PRO A 37 14.75 -22.76 5.53
N ASP A 38 14.21 -23.97 5.37
CA ASP A 38 14.97 -25.21 5.49
C ASP A 38 15.77 -25.52 4.22
N LEU A 39 16.55 -26.61 4.24
CA LEU A 39 17.37 -27.03 3.09
C LEU A 39 16.52 -27.35 1.83
N SER A 40 15.34 -27.92 2.02
CA SER A 40 14.43 -28.24 0.91
C SER A 40 13.90 -26.96 0.25
N MET A 41 13.58 -25.94 1.05
CA MET A 41 13.17 -24.62 0.59
C MET A 41 14.31 -23.92 -0.14
N TYR A 42 15.55 -24.01 0.33
CA TYR A 42 16.70 -23.46 -0.40
C TYR A 42 16.87 -24.08 -1.78
N TRP A 43 16.68 -25.40 -1.90
CA TRP A 43 16.71 -26.08 -3.20
C TRP A 43 15.57 -25.62 -4.12
N GLN A 44 14.36 -25.44 -3.58
CA GLN A 44 13.22 -24.88 -4.31
C GLN A 44 13.50 -23.44 -4.77
N LEU A 45 14.06 -22.57 -3.90
CA LEU A 45 14.43 -21.20 -4.23
C LEU A 45 15.44 -21.15 -5.38
N PHE A 46 16.46 -22.02 -5.35
CA PHE A 46 17.42 -22.13 -6.44
C PHE A 46 16.76 -22.54 -7.77
N ARG A 47 15.86 -23.54 -7.77
CA ARG A 47 15.07 -23.91 -8.97
C ARG A 47 14.20 -22.75 -9.46
N GLN A 48 13.56 -22.04 -8.55
CA GLN A 48 12.69 -20.89 -8.85
C GLN A 48 13.48 -19.71 -9.41
N ARG A 49 14.74 -19.52 -8.99
CA ARG A 49 15.66 -18.58 -9.62
C ARG A 49 15.92 -18.93 -11.09
N LEU A 50 16.11 -20.20 -11.43
CA LEU A 50 16.28 -20.61 -12.83
C LEU A 50 15.02 -20.32 -13.66
N ILE A 51 13.83 -20.55 -13.07
CA ILE A 51 12.55 -20.16 -13.68
C ILE A 51 12.51 -18.65 -13.95
N ARG A 52 12.88 -17.82 -12.97
CA ARG A 52 12.99 -16.36 -13.17
C ARG A 52 13.91 -16.01 -14.32
N LEU A 53 15.10 -16.61 -14.39
CA LEU A 53 16.07 -16.32 -15.45
C LEU A 53 15.55 -16.73 -16.83
N LYS A 54 14.80 -17.85 -16.91
CA LYS A 54 14.12 -18.29 -18.14
C LYS A 54 13.08 -17.29 -18.62
N HIS A 55 12.29 -16.72 -17.71
CA HIS A 55 11.19 -15.81 -18.05
C HIS A 55 11.59 -14.33 -18.02
N LYS A 56 12.83 -14.02 -17.66
CA LYS A 56 13.34 -12.65 -17.61
C LYS A 56 13.30 -12.04 -19.00
N ARG A 57 12.51 -10.97 -19.16
CA ARG A 57 12.49 -10.14 -20.36
C ARG A 57 13.36 -8.90 -20.20
N LYS A 58 13.66 -8.24 -21.33
CA LYS A 58 14.32 -6.93 -21.30
C LYS A 58 13.42 -5.90 -20.59
N PRO A 59 13.98 -4.97 -19.80
CA PRO A 59 13.18 -3.91 -19.18
C PRO A 59 12.40 -3.08 -20.22
N TYR A 60 11.10 -2.87 -19.97
CA TYR A 60 10.15 -2.11 -20.78
C TYR A 60 10.39 -0.60 -20.64
N ARG A 61 11.41 -0.06 -21.29
CA ARG A 61 11.80 1.36 -21.15
C ARG A 61 11.19 2.32 -22.18
N GLN A 62 10.26 1.82 -23.01
CA GLN A 62 9.80 2.54 -24.21
C GLN A 62 9.18 3.91 -23.89
N HIS A 63 8.42 4.01 -22.80
CA HIS A 63 7.67 5.22 -22.44
C HIS A 63 8.10 5.87 -21.13
N ASP A 64 9.23 5.46 -20.53
CA ASP A 64 9.71 5.98 -19.23
C ASP A 64 9.87 7.51 -19.27
N ARG A 65 10.59 8.02 -20.27
CA ARG A 65 10.82 9.46 -20.44
C ARG A 65 9.56 10.21 -20.83
N HIS A 66 8.70 9.59 -21.64
CA HIS A 66 7.43 10.20 -22.05
C HIS A 66 6.53 10.43 -20.83
N LEU A 67 6.37 9.42 -19.98
CA LEU A 67 5.60 9.53 -18.74
C LEU A 67 6.20 10.59 -17.81
N GLN A 68 7.52 10.60 -17.63
CA GLN A 68 8.18 11.61 -16.80
C GLN A 68 7.90 13.04 -17.27
N THR A 69 8.02 13.31 -18.58
CA THR A 69 7.73 14.62 -19.17
C THR A 69 6.25 14.98 -19.04
N LEU A 70 5.34 14.01 -19.23
CA LEU A 70 3.90 14.25 -19.10
C LEU A 70 3.54 14.74 -17.68
N PHE A 71 4.13 14.14 -16.65
CA PHE A 71 3.90 14.54 -15.25
C PHE A 71 4.63 15.82 -14.82
N GLN A 72 5.52 16.36 -15.67
CA GLN A 72 6.12 17.70 -15.51
C GLN A 72 5.25 18.79 -16.15
N ALA A 73 4.45 18.45 -17.16
CA ALA A 73 3.60 19.39 -17.87
C ALA A 73 2.31 19.69 -17.11
N GLU A 74 1.73 20.86 -17.36
CA GLU A 74 0.35 21.15 -16.95
C GLU A 74 -0.60 20.34 -17.84
N GLN A 75 -1.26 19.35 -17.23
CA GLN A 75 -2.25 18.47 -17.85
C GLN A 75 -3.42 18.29 -16.89
N ASP A 76 -4.60 17.92 -17.36
CA ASP A 76 -5.69 17.57 -16.45
C ASP A 76 -5.38 16.24 -15.73
N LEU A 77 -5.97 16.05 -14.55
CA LEU A 77 -5.66 14.91 -13.68
C LEU A 77 -6.13 13.58 -14.28
N LEU A 78 -7.25 13.59 -15.02
CA LEU A 78 -7.79 12.37 -15.62
C LEU A 78 -6.84 11.86 -16.72
N THR A 79 -6.34 12.74 -17.58
CA THR A 79 -5.31 12.41 -18.59
C THR A 79 -4.07 11.82 -17.94
N LEU A 80 -3.55 12.42 -16.86
CA LEU A 80 -2.40 11.86 -16.12
C LEU A 80 -2.68 10.46 -15.58
N CYS A 81 -3.86 10.24 -14.99
CA CYS A 81 -4.28 8.94 -14.48
C CYS A 81 -4.42 7.92 -15.60
N GLN A 82 -5.04 8.28 -16.73
CA GLN A 82 -5.20 7.40 -17.89
C GLN A 82 -3.84 7.01 -18.48
N SER A 83 -2.92 7.95 -18.66
CA SER A 83 -1.56 7.63 -19.14
C SER A 83 -0.78 6.75 -18.18
N LEU A 84 -0.98 6.88 -16.87
CA LEU A 84 -0.39 5.98 -15.90
C LEU A 84 -0.96 4.56 -16.01
N VAL A 85 -2.28 4.40 -16.22
CA VAL A 85 -2.90 3.09 -16.49
C VAL A 85 -2.34 2.48 -17.77
N GLN A 86 -2.25 3.25 -18.85
CA GLN A 86 -1.70 2.78 -20.13
C GLN A 86 -0.27 2.28 -19.99
N TYR A 87 0.59 3.06 -19.32
CA TYR A 87 1.98 2.70 -19.06
C TYR A 87 2.13 1.39 -18.26
N VAL A 88 1.32 1.23 -17.20
CA VAL A 88 1.32 0.04 -16.37
C VAL A 88 0.76 -1.17 -17.12
N ALA A 89 -0.31 -1.01 -17.89
CA ALA A 89 -0.92 -2.06 -18.68
C ALA A 89 0.03 -2.61 -19.74
N GLU A 90 0.76 -1.75 -20.46
CA GLU A 90 1.77 -2.17 -21.42
C GLU A 90 2.92 -2.92 -20.75
N GLY A 91 3.41 -2.41 -19.61
CA GLY A 91 4.40 -3.11 -18.80
C GLY A 91 3.91 -4.52 -18.41
N PHE A 92 2.67 -4.61 -17.94
CA PHE A 92 2.04 -5.88 -17.57
C PHE A 92 1.96 -6.86 -18.73
N MET A 93 1.46 -6.41 -19.89
CA MET A 93 1.42 -7.21 -21.12
C MET A 93 2.81 -7.67 -21.54
N HIS A 94 3.83 -6.82 -21.36
CA HIS A 94 5.21 -7.15 -21.70
C HIS A 94 5.83 -8.18 -20.75
N TYR A 95 5.54 -8.21 -19.45
CA TYR A 95 6.17 -9.16 -18.51
C TYR A 95 5.35 -10.41 -18.18
N SER A 96 4.08 -10.40 -18.55
CA SER A 96 3.15 -11.47 -18.23
C SER A 96 3.40 -12.76 -19.04
N VAL A 97 3.09 -13.90 -18.42
CA VAL A 97 3.22 -15.26 -18.97
C VAL A 97 2.06 -16.12 -18.51
N TRP A 98 1.84 -17.25 -19.22
CA TRP A 98 0.81 -18.26 -18.89
C TRP A 98 -0.57 -17.62 -18.74
N ASP A 99 -1.07 -17.03 -19.81
CA ASP A 99 -2.37 -16.33 -19.84
C ASP A 99 -2.49 -15.26 -18.75
N HIS A 100 -1.39 -14.53 -18.57
CA HIS A 100 -1.27 -13.42 -17.63
C HIS A 100 -1.42 -13.77 -16.15
N THR A 101 -1.31 -15.04 -15.77
CA THR A 101 -1.42 -15.43 -14.35
C THR A 101 -0.15 -15.17 -13.55
N HIS A 102 0.98 -14.89 -14.21
CA HIS A 102 2.25 -14.49 -13.60
C HIS A 102 2.92 -13.39 -14.42
N ALA A 103 3.57 -12.41 -13.77
CA ALA A 103 4.33 -11.35 -14.44
C ALA A 103 5.73 -11.17 -13.83
N TYR A 104 6.76 -11.45 -14.62
CA TYR A 104 8.16 -11.42 -14.17
C TYR A 104 8.81 -10.05 -14.42
N TYR A 105 8.49 -9.08 -13.56
CA TYR A 105 9.09 -7.74 -13.61
C TYR A 105 10.60 -7.76 -13.27
N PRO A 106 11.41 -6.88 -13.88
CA PRO A 106 12.81 -6.72 -13.52
C PRO A 106 12.92 -6.08 -12.13
N GLY A 107 13.94 -6.47 -11.36
CA GLY A 107 14.18 -5.91 -10.05
C GLY A 107 14.83 -6.89 -9.08
N ARG A 108 14.92 -6.46 -7.84
CA ARG A 108 15.48 -7.21 -6.71
C ARG A 108 14.42 -8.19 -6.18
N PRO A 109 14.79 -9.46 -5.89
CA PRO A 109 13.88 -10.45 -5.31
C PRO A 109 13.30 -10.00 -3.97
N SER A 110 12.19 -10.65 -3.58
CA SER A 110 11.75 -10.71 -2.18
C SER A 110 12.40 -11.89 -1.44
N GLN A 111 12.00 -12.10 -0.19
CA GLN A 111 12.35 -13.29 0.57
C GLN A 111 11.56 -14.55 0.15
N GLN A 112 10.52 -14.37 -0.65
CA GLN A 112 9.65 -15.41 -1.21
C GLN A 112 10.30 -16.06 -2.44
N ASN A 113 9.62 -17.04 -3.02
CA ASN A 113 10.06 -17.67 -4.26
C ASN A 113 9.68 -16.85 -5.51
N ALA A 114 10.35 -17.14 -6.63
CA ALA A 114 10.19 -16.35 -7.85
C ALA A 114 8.80 -16.39 -8.49
N ARG A 115 8.06 -17.50 -8.34
CA ARG A 115 6.67 -17.59 -8.80
C ARG A 115 5.75 -16.71 -7.96
N THR A 116 5.93 -16.68 -6.65
CA THR A 116 5.16 -15.81 -5.74
C THR A 116 5.41 -14.34 -6.06
N ASP A 117 6.67 -13.95 -6.28
CA ASP A 117 7.02 -12.61 -6.77
C ASP A 117 6.38 -12.28 -8.14
N ALA A 118 6.11 -13.28 -8.97
CA ALA A 118 5.47 -13.08 -10.26
C ALA A 118 3.93 -13.04 -10.17
N VAL A 119 3.33 -13.77 -9.21
CA VAL A 119 1.91 -13.60 -8.85
C VAL A 119 1.69 -12.19 -8.28
N GLU A 120 2.62 -11.68 -7.47
CA GLU A 120 2.60 -10.29 -6.99
C GLU A 120 2.52 -9.27 -8.14
N GLY A 121 3.22 -9.53 -9.25
CA GLY A 121 3.17 -8.72 -10.47
C GLY A 121 1.82 -8.74 -11.19
N VAL A 122 0.93 -9.65 -10.84
CA VAL A 122 -0.43 -9.75 -11.38
C VAL A 122 -1.42 -9.17 -10.37
N SER A 123 -1.45 -9.72 -9.16
CA SER A 123 -2.37 -9.32 -8.09
C SER A 123 -2.38 -7.82 -7.86
N ARG A 124 -1.23 -7.15 -7.92
CA ARG A 124 -1.13 -5.71 -7.64
C ARG A 124 -1.41 -4.82 -8.85
N VAL A 125 -1.49 -5.38 -10.06
CA VAL A 125 -1.86 -4.67 -11.29
C VAL A 125 -3.35 -4.79 -11.60
N LEU A 126 -3.95 -5.98 -11.39
CA LEU A 126 -5.35 -6.22 -11.76
C LEU A 126 -6.36 -5.23 -11.15
N PRO A 127 -6.24 -4.79 -9.88
CA PRO A 127 -7.15 -3.77 -9.33
C PRO A 127 -7.13 -2.47 -10.12
N THR A 128 -5.98 -2.10 -10.70
CA THR A 128 -5.87 -0.89 -11.52
C THR A 128 -6.62 -1.07 -12.84
N LEU A 129 -6.48 -2.22 -13.50
CA LEU A 129 -7.19 -2.52 -14.74
C LEU A 129 -8.69 -2.66 -14.51
N ALA A 130 -9.11 -3.30 -13.41
CA ALA A 130 -10.50 -3.44 -13.03
C ALA A 130 -11.13 -2.09 -12.64
N ALA A 131 -10.43 -1.24 -11.89
CA ALA A 131 -10.89 0.12 -11.58
C ALA A 131 -10.98 1.00 -12.83
N TRP A 132 -10.06 0.85 -13.79
CA TRP A 132 -10.15 1.51 -15.08
C TRP A 132 -11.36 1.02 -15.88
N LEU A 133 -11.60 -0.29 -15.94
CA LEU A 133 -12.78 -0.85 -16.60
C LEU A 133 -14.08 -0.33 -15.98
N HIS A 134 -14.13 -0.26 -14.65
CA HIS A 134 -15.23 0.31 -13.89
C HIS A 134 -15.48 1.78 -14.24
N HIS A 135 -14.42 2.60 -14.23
CA HIS A 135 -14.49 4.00 -14.61
C HIS A 135 -15.06 4.20 -16.03
N ASN A 136 -14.65 3.33 -16.96
CA ASN A 136 -15.08 3.37 -18.36
C ASN A 136 -16.40 2.63 -18.62
N ARG A 137 -17.16 2.27 -17.57
CA ARG A 137 -18.50 1.64 -17.67
C ARG A 137 -18.53 0.40 -18.57
N GLY A 138 -17.46 -0.40 -18.53
CA GLY A 138 -17.37 -1.61 -19.35
C GLY A 138 -16.86 -1.43 -20.78
N HIS A 139 -16.50 -0.22 -21.21
CA HIS A 139 -15.77 -0.05 -22.47
C HIS A 139 -14.35 -0.63 -22.33
N GLY A 140 -14.22 -1.93 -22.58
CA GLY A 140 -13.07 -2.75 -22.19
C GLY A 140 -11.82 -2.63 -23.04
N THR A 141 -11.82 -1.84 -24.11
CA THR A 141 -10.64 -1.66 -24.97
C THR A 141 -9.80 -0.47 -24.50
N LEU A 142 -8.70 -0.77 -23.81
CA LEU A 142 -7.70 0.23 -23.44
C LEU A 142 -6.76 0.47 -24.62
N GLN A 143 -6.68 1.71 -25.10
CA GLN A 143 -5.67 2.10 -26.10
C GLN A 143 -4.33 2.30 -25.39
N GLY A 144 -3.29 1.53 -25.75
CA GLY A 144 -1.94 1.70 -25.23
C GLY A 144 -1.28 3.02 -25.67
N LEU A 145 -0.19 3.42 -24.99
CA LEU A 145 0.69 4.51 -25.43
C LEU A 145 1.34 4.20 -26.79
N ASN A 146 1.53 2.93 -27.11
CA ASN A 146 1.96 2.41 -28.40
C ASN A 146 0.83 2.34 -29.46
N GLN A 147 -0.36 2.85 -29.15
CA GLN A 147 -1.55 2.81 -30.00
C GLN A 147 -2.08 1.41 -30.33
N GLN A 148 -1.70 0.39 -29.55
CA GLN A 148 -2.27 -0.95 -29.67
C GLN A 148 -3.40 -1.16 -28.66
N PRO A 149 -4.51 -1.78 -29.07
CA PRO A 149 -5.61 -2.07 -28.16
C PRO A 149 -5.24 -3.21 -27.20
N ILE A 150 -5.66 -3.06 -25.94
CA ILE A 150 -5.63 -4.11 -24.91
C ILE A 150 -7.08 -4.39 -24.53
N ASP A 151 -7.54 -5.62 -24.77
CA ASP A 151 -8.87 -6.06 -24.32
C ASP A 151 -8.80 -6.44 -22.84
N VAL A 152 -9.21 -5.50 -21.98
CA VAL A 152 -9.15 -5.62 -20.53
C VAL A 152 -10.16 -6.63 -20.00
N ILE A 153 -11.33 -6.77 -20.64
CA ILE A 153 -12.35 -7.73 -20.21
C ILE A 153 -11.84 -9.15 -20.45
N THR A 154 -11.36 -9.44 -21.65
CA THR A 154 -10.80 -10.76 -21.99
C THR A 154 -9.59 -11.08 -21.12
N LEU A 155 -8.69 -10.11 -20.91
CA LEU A 155 -7.52 -10.27 -20.04
C LEU A 155 -7.92 -10.64 -18.61
N LEU A 156 -8.80 -9.84 -17.98
CA LEU A 156 -9.24 -10.08 -16.61
C LEU A 156 -9.97 -11.43 -16.51
N SER A 157 -10.84 -11.73 -17.47
CA SER A 157 -11.62 -12.96 -17.48
C SER A 157 -10.72 -14.19 -17.56
N GLN A 158 -9.76 -14.22 -18.49
CA GLN A 158 -8.86 -15.35 -18.70
C GLN A 158 -7.93 -15.57 -17.50
N VAL A 159 -7.44 -14.49 -16.88
CA VAL A 159 -6.52 -14.55 -15.74
C VAL A 159 -7.09 -15.35 -14.57
N PHE A 160 -8.36 -15.12 -14.21
CA PHE A 160 -8.95 -15.85 -13.08
C PHE A 160 -9.18 -17.33 -13.42
N ILE A 161 -9.57 -17.66 -14.66
CA ILE A 161 -9.75 -19.05 -15.09
C ILE A 161 -8.41 -19.78 -15.06
N SER A 162 -7.39 -19.26 -15.75
CA SER A 162 -6.06 -19.87 -15.84
C SER A 162 -5.31 -19.87 -14.50
N GLY A 163 -5.56 -18.87 -13.63
CA GLY A 163 -4.90 -18.72 -12.34
C GLY A 163 -5.44 -19.65 -11.27
N THR A 164 -6.71 -20.04 -11.38
CA THR A 164 -7.40 -20.90 -10.40
C THR A 164 -7.54 -22.36 -10.84
N ASP A 165 -7.13 -22.70 -12.07
CA ASP A 165 -7.10 -24.07 -12.58
C ASP A 165 -5.84 -24.83 -12.12
N PRO A 166 -5.94 -25.89 -11.30
CA PRO A 166 -4.81 -26.68 -10.84
C PRO A 166 -4.03 -27.41 -11.95
N GLN A 167 -4.62 -27.61 -13.13
CA GLN A 167 -3.97 -28.26 -14.28
C GLN A 167 -3.22 -27.27 -15.17
N HIS A 168 -3.52 -25.98 -15.06
CA HIS A 168 -2.88 -24.95 -15.86
C HIS A 168 -1.45 -24.66 -15.37
N PRO A 169 -0.44 -24.52 -16.25
CA PRO A 169 0.95 -24.19 -15.84
C PRO A 169 1.05 -22.88 -15.04
N GLY A 170 0.07 -22.00 -15.23
CA GLY A 170 -0.10 -20.74 -14.55
C GLY A 170 -0.90 -20.80 -13.24
N TYR A 171 -1.23 -21.99 -12.69
CA TYR A 171 -1.94 -22.09 -11.41
C TYR A 171 -1.22 -21.29 -10.31
N TRP A 172 -1.99 -20.52 -9.54
CA TRP A 172 -1.48 -19.73 -8.40
C TRP A 172 -1.10 -20.60 -7.21
N GLY A 173 -1.43 -21.89 -7.25
CA GLY A 173 -0.99 -22.90 -6.30
C GLY A 173 -1.91 -23.01 -5.09
N THR A 174 -1.67 -24.07 -4.31
CA THR A 174 -2.31 -24.29 -3.01
C THR A 174 -1.67 -23.40 -1.95
N LEU A 175 -2.49 -22.71 -1.17
CA LEU A 175 -2.07 -21.82 -0.10
C LEU A 175 -1.73 -22.61 1.18
N HIS A 176 -0.93 -22.00 2.06
CA HIS A 176 -0.59 -22.55 3.37
C HIS A 176 -0.52 -21.43 4.43
N ASP A 177 -0.33 -21.77 5.69
CA ASP A 177 -0.23 -20.78 6.77
C ASP A 177 0.89 -19.77 6.50
N TYR A 178 0.63 -18.50 6.81
CA TYR A 178 1.57 -17.38 6.65
C TYR A 178 2.10 -17.18 5.22
N ASP A 179 1.33 -17.61 4.22
CA ASP A 179 1.67 -17.45 2.81
C ASP A 179 1.43 -16.03 2.32
N GLN A 180 2.42 -15.46 1.64
CA GLN A 180 2.31 -14.12 1.02
C GLN A 180 1.14 -14.05 0.04
N ARG A 181 0.78 -15.16 -0.61
CA ARG A 181 -0.36 -15.22 -1.53
C ARG A 181 -1.70 -14.93 -0.84
N ILE A 182 -1.81 -14.98 0.49
CA ILE A 182 -2.97 -14.46 1.23
C ILE A 182 -3.11 -12.95 1.03
N CYS A 183 -2.01 -12.20 1.10
CA CYS A 183 -2.00 -10.76 0.80
C CYS A 183 -2.38 -10.52 -0.66
N GLU A 184 -1.82 -11.29 -1.57
CA GLU A 184 -2.08 -11.15 -3.01
C GLU A 184 -3.53 -11.53 -3.38
N ALA A 185 -4.12 -12.49 -2.67
CA ALA A 185 -5.52 -12.89 -2.85
C ALA A 185 -6.49 -11.74 -2.56
N ALA A 186 -6.17 -10.83 -1.63
CA ALA A 186 -7.02 -9.68 -1.34
C ALA A 186 -7.13 -8.70 -2.52
N ASP A 187 -5.99 -8.39 -3.17
CA ASP A 187 -6.00 -7.54 -4.36
C ASP A 187 -6.64 -8.27 -5.57
N LEU A 188 -6.43 -9.57 -5.72
CA LEU A 188 -7.12 -10.39 -6.74
C LEU A 188 -8.65 -10.40 -6.53
N ALA A 189 -9.10 -10.60 -5.29
CA ALA A 189 -10.53 -10.58 -4.95
C ALA A 189 -11.14 -9.19 -5.21
N LEU A 190 -10.44 -8.12 -4.83
CA LEU A 190 -10.86 -6.75 -5.13
C LEU A 190 -11.00 -6.53 -6.65
N ALA A 191 -10.04 -6.97 -7.45
CA ALA A 191 -10.13 -6.85 -8.92
C ALA A 191 -11.35 -7.58 -9.49
N LEU A 192 -11.64 -8.80 -8.99
CA LEU A 192 -12.84 -9.55 -9.39
C LEU A 192 -14.12 -8.82 -9.02
N TRP A 193 -14.21 -8.27 -7.81
CA TRP A 193 -15.38 -7.53 -7.35
C TRP A 193 -15.59 -6.21 -8.12
N LEU A 194 -14.51 -5.49 -8.42
CA LEU A 194 -14.56 -4.26 -9.23
C LEU A 194 -15.06 -4.54 -10.65
N ALA A 195 -14.69 -5.68 -11.23
CA ALA A 195 -15.05 -6.08 -12.59
C ALA A 195 -16.30 -6.99 -12.68
N LYS A 196 -17.01 -7.22 -11.56
CA LYS A 196 -18.01 -8.30 -11.45
C LYS A 196 -19.09 -8.28 -12.53
N GLU A 197 -19.58 -7.10 -12.90
CA GLU A 197 -20.63 -6.91 -13.91
C GLU A 197 -20.19 -7.35 -15.30
N TRP A 198 -18.88 -7.33 -15.60
CA TRP A 198 -18.34 -7.63 -16.94
C TRP A 198 -17.67 -9.01 -17.03
N ILE A 199 -17.24 -9.59 -15.91
CA ILE A 199 -16.58 -10.91 -15.92
C ILE A 199 -17.30 -11.93 -15.04
N TRP A 200 -17.66 -11.59 -13.80
CA TRP A 200 -18.18 -12.56 -12.84
C TRP A 200 -19.56 -13.09 -13.23
N GLU A 201 -20.46 -12.19 -13.62
CA GLU A 201 -21.83 -12.52 -14.04
C GLU A 201 -21.88 -13.30 -15.37
N HIS A 202 -20.79 -13.26 -16.13
CA HIS A 202 -20.65 -13.96 -17.42
C HIS A 202 -19.95 -15.32 -17.31
N TYR A 203 -19.39 -15.66 -16.15
CA TYR A 203 -18.83 -16.99 -15.91
C TYR A 203 -19.94 -18.03 -15.77
N SER A 204 -19.67 -19.25 -16.25
CA SER A 204 -20.51 -20.40 -15.94
C SER A 204 -20.46 -20.73 -14.44
N SER A 205 -21.47 -21.43 -13.92
CA SER A 205 -21.47 -21.87 -12.52
C SER A 205 -20.24 -22.71 -12.15
N GLN A 206 -19.67 -23.47 -13.09
CA GLN A 206 -18.43 -24.23 -12.88
C GLN A 206 -17.22 -23.31 -12.74
N GLN A 207 -17.10 -22.28 -13.58
CA GLN A 207 -16.04 -21.28 -13.51
C GLN A 207 -16.13 -20.47 -12.21
N GLN A 208 -17.33 -20.03 -11.83
CA GLN A 208 -17.58 -19.37 -10.56
C GLN A 208 -17.16 -20.25 -9.37
N ALA A 209 -17.54 -21.53 -9.38
CA ALA A 209 -17.17 -22.47 -8.34
C ALA A 209 -15.66 -22.70 -8.24
N GLN A 210 -14.96 -22.80 -9.38
CA GLN A 210 -13.50 -22.94 -9.44
C GLN A 210 -12.80 -21.72 -8.80
N ILE A 211 -13.20 -20.51 -9.20
CA ILE A 211 -12.61 -19.26 -8.71
C ILE A 211 -12.82 -19.13 -7.19
N ILE A 212 -14.05 -19.35 -6.72
CA ILE A 212 -14.38 -19.25 -5.30
C ILE A 212 -13.69 -20.35 -4.49
N ALA A 213 -13.53 -21.56 -5.03
CA ALA A 213 -12.78 -22.62 -4.36
C ALA A 213 -11.33 -22.22 -4.10
N TRP A 214 -10.69 -21.50 -5.04
CA TRP A 214 -9.33 -20.99 -4.83
C TRP A 214 -9.28 -19.94 -3.72
N PHE A 215 -10.19 -18.95 -3.72
CA PHE A 215 -10.25 -17.91 -2.70
C PHE A 215 -10.59 -18.44 -1.29
N ARG A 216 -11.47 -19.44 -1.19
CA ARG A 216 -11.88 -20.07 0.07
C ARG A 216 -10.72 -20.69 0.84
N GLN A 217 -9.60 -21.01 0.18
CA GLN A 217 -8.39 -21.46 0.86
C GLN A 217 -7.97 -20.48 1.97
N VAL A 218 -8.13 -19.17 1.77
CA VAL A 218 -7.74 -18.13 2.75
C VAL A 218 -8.45 -18.28 4.09
N ASN A 219 -9.69 -18.79 4.10
CA ASN A 219 -10.52 -18.86 5.31
C ASN A 219 -9.94 -19.77 6.40
N GLN A 220 -9.15 -20.76 6.02
CA GLN A 220 -8.61 -21.76 6.95
C GLN A 220 -7.18 -21.44 7.39
N LEU A 221 -6.60 -20.35 6.91
CA LEU A 221 -5.18 -20.06 7.07
C LEU A 221 -4.91 -19.07 8.20
N SER A 222 -3.80 -19.34 8.88
CA SER A 222 -3.22 -18.44 9.86
C SER A 222 -2.50 -17.29 9.16
N THR A 223 -2.70 -16.09 9.70
CA THR A 223 -2.06 -14.85 9.24
C THR A 223 -1.16 -14.31 10.33
N VAL A 224 -0.17 -13.49 9.95
CA VAL A 224 0.60 -12.71 10.93
C VAL A 224 -0.37 -11.79 11.68
N ASP A 225 -0.18 -11.65 12.99
CA ASP A 225 -1.03 -10.85 13.88
C ASP A 225 -0.78 -9.34 13.74
N ASN A 226 -1.20 -8.80 12.60
CA ASN A 226 -1.04 -7.40 12.19
C ASN A 226 -2.07 -7.07 11.09
N ASN A 227 -1.80 -6.10 10.21
CA ASN A 227 -2.66 -5.78 9.08
C ASN A 227 -3.06 -6.97 8.19
N TRP A 228 -2.38 -8.12 8.25
CA TRP A 228 -2.74 -9.28 7.44
C TRP A 228 -4.16 -9.80 7.66
N HIS A 229 -4.76 -9.54 8.83
CA HIS A 229 -6.16 -9.85 9.06
C HIS A 229 -7.09 -9.16 8.05
N LEU A 230 -6.76 -7.92 7.63
CA LEU A 230 -7.54 -7.19 6.64
C LEU A 230 -7.51 -7.85 5.26
N PHE A 231 -6.39 -8.50 4.86
CA PHE A 231 -6.35 -9.20 3.58
C PHE A 231 -7.33 -10.38 3.55
N ALA A 232 -7.37 -11.18 4.62
CA ALA A 232 -8.33 -12.27 4.74
C ALA A 232 -9.78 -11.76 4.76
N LEU A 233 -10.05 -10.69 5.53
CA LEU A 233 -11.37 -10.07 5.60
C LEU A 233 -11.84 -9.54 4.23
N THR A 234 -10.96 -8.92 3.44
CA THR A 234 -11.31 -8.47 2.09
C THR A 234 -11.70 -9.65 1.18
N VAL A 235 -10.96 -10.76 1.22
CA VAL A 235 -11.31 -11.97 0.45
C VAL A 235 -12.69 -12.51 0.88
N GLN A 236 -12.93 -12.61 2.19
CA GLN A 236 -14.20 -13.08 2.74
C GLN A 236 -15.37 -12.17 2.36
N ALA A 237 -15.17 -10.85 2.42
CA ALA A 237 -16.17 -9.86 2.04
C ALA A 237 -16.54 -9.98 0.56
N VAL A 238 -15.56 -10.17 -0.32
CA VAL A 238 -15.80 -10.39 -1.75
C VAL A 238 -16.53 -11.71 -1.99
N ILE A 239 -16.14 -12.81 -1.35
CA ILE A 239 -16.86 -14.09 -1.47
C ILE A 239 -18.33 -13.90 -1.07
N TYR A 240 -18.58 -13.23 0.07
CA TYR A 240 -19.93 -12.97 0.53
C TYR A 240 -20.72 -12.11 -0.46
N ALA A 241 -20.14 -11.02 -0.97
CA ALA A 241 -20.79 -10.15 -1.94
C ALA A 241 -21.11 -10.84 -3.27
N LEU A 242 -20.27 -11.79 -3.72
CA LEU A 242 -20.45 -12.49 -5.00
C LEU A 242 -21.36 -13.72 -4.93
N THR A 243 -21.49 -14.34 -3.74
CA THR A 243 -22.14 -15.66 -3.61
C THR A 243 -23.24 -15.72 -2.55
N GLY A 244 -23.31 -14.75 -1.64
CA GLY A 244 -24.17 -14.80 -0.45
C GLY A 244 -23.67 -15.72 0.67
N ASP A 245 -22.54 -16.42 0.49
CA ASP A 245 -21.93 -17.29 1.49
C ASP A 245 -21.13 -16.46 2.51
N ASN A 246 -21.68 -16.28 3.72
CA ASN A 246 -21.04 -15.48 4.75
C ASN A 246 -20.07 -16.33 5.59
N SER A 247 -18.78 -16.19 5.29
CA SER A 247 -17.68 -16.77 6.06
C SER A 247 -16.77 -15.71 6.69
N ILE A 248 -17.30 -14.51 6.97
CA ILE A 248 -16.52 -13.40 7.51
C ILE A 248 -16.10 -13.70 8.95
N ASP A 249 -14.80 -13.65 9.21
CA ASP A 249 -14.23 -13.89 10.53
C ASP A 249 -14.28 -12.60 11.38
N ILE A 250 -15.33 -12.48 12.19
CA ILE A 250 -15.55 -11.32 13.06
C ILE A 250 -14.43 -11.17 14.11
N GLU A 251 -13.78 -12.25 14.54
CA GLU A 251 -12.68 -12.18 15.50
C GLU A 251 -11.44 -11.52 14.88
N LYS A 252 -11.12 -11.81 13.61
CA LYS A 252 -10.08 -11.06 12.87
C LYS A 252 -10.41 -9.58 12.76
N TYR A 253 -11.67 -9.22 12.56
CA TYR A 253 -12.08 -7.82 12.50
C TYR A 253 -11.98 -7.13 13.87
N ASN A 254 -12.46 -7.77 14.93
CA ASN A 254 -12.28 -7.30 16.31
C ASN A 254 -10.80 -7.13 16.65
N ARG A 255 -9.94 -8.06 16.21
CA ARG A 255 -8.49 -7.95 16.39
C ARG A 255 -7.89 -6.74 15.67
N ILE A 256 -8.39 -6.36 14.49
CA ILE A 256 -8.01 -5.11 13.82
C ILE A 256 -8.45 -3.89 14.64
N LYS A 257 -9.64 -3.89 15.25
CA LYS A 257 -10.11 -2.80 16.12
C LYS A 257 -9.25 -2.65 17.37
N GLU A 258 -8.70 -3.74 17.90
CA GLU A 258 -7.74 -3.67 19.01
C GLU A 258 -6.47 -2.90 18.63
N PHE A 259 -6.05 -2.94 17.36
CA PHE A 259 -4.91 -2.18 16.84
C PHE A 259 -5.15 -0.69 16.67
N HIS A 260 -6.42 -0.23 16.68
CA HIS A 260 -6.75 1.20 16.67
C HIS A 260 -6.33 1.85 17.99
N VAL A 261 -5.56 2.93 17.91
CA VAL A 261 -4.97 3.60 19.08
C VAL A 261 -5.62 4.97 19.37
N GLY A 262 -6.57 5.41 18.55
CA GLY A 262 -7.18 6.75 18.60
C GLY A 262 -6.79 7.62 17.39
N ASP A 263 -7.45 8.76 17.22
CA ASP A 263 -7.21 9.73 16.12
C ASP A 263 -7.16 9.08 14.71
N GLY A 264 -7.90 7.99 14.52
CA GLY A 264 -7.87 7.19 13.30
C GLY A 264 -6.57 6.42 13.00
N TRP A 265 -5.60 6.39 13.92
CA TRP A 265 -4.34 5.65 13.79
C TRP A 265 -4.44 4.21 14.30
N PHE A 266 -3.70 3.33 13.65
CA PHE A 266 -3.50 1.93 13.99
C PHE A 266 -2.02 1.64 14.22
N ARG A 267 -1.73 0.79 15.21
CA ARG A 267 -0.42 0.16 15.38
C ARG A 267 -0.40 -1.17 14.63
N ASP A 268 0.57 -1.40 13.75
CA ASP A 268 0.63 -2.63 12.95
C ASP A 268 1.03 -3.88 13.76
N GLY A 269 0.06 -4.44 14.49
CA GLY A 269 0.28 -5.47 15.48
C GLY A 269 0.77 -4.89 16.82
N ALA A 270 0.86 -5.74 17.85
CA ALA A 270 1.24 -5.29 19.20
C ALA A 270 2.64 -4.64 19.29
N LYS A 271 3.56 -5.02 18.38
CA LYS A 271 4.94 -4.52 18.30
C LYS A 271 5.19 -3.65 17.04
N GLY A 272 4.12 -3.19 16.39
CA GLY A 272 4.18 -2.33 15.21
C GLY A 272 4.62 -0.90 15.53
N ASN A 273 4.96 -0.15 14.49
CA ASN A 273 5.18 1.30 14.59
C ASN A 273 3.96 2.04 14.00
N TYR A 274 3.89 3.35 14.23
CA TYR A 274 3.03 4.22 13.45
C TYR A 274 3.72 4.58 12.14
N ASP A 275 3.24 4.03 11.04
CA ASP A 275 3.77 4.30 9.71
C ASP A 275 2.64 4.41 8.67
N TYR A 276 3.03 4.64 7.42
CA TYR A 276 2.10 4.85 6.32
C TYR A 276 1.32 3.61 5.87
N TYR A 277 1.53 2.43 6.47
CA TYR A 277 0.53 1.35 6.37
C TYR A 277 -0.81 1.78 6.92
N ASN A 278 -0.90 2.82 7.75
CA ASN A 278 -2.18 3.45 8.06
C ASN A 278 -2.89 3.91 6.79
N ALA A 279 -2.18 4.57 5.86
CA ALA A 279 -2.76 5.08 4.64
C ALA A 279 -3.09 3.97 3.63
N TRP A 280 -2.09 3.20 3.19
CA TRP A 280 -2.27 2.23 2.12
C TRP A 280 -2.58 0.82 2.59
N GLY A 281 -2.44 0.49 3.87
CA GLY A 281 -2.79 -0.82 4.45
C GLY A 281 -4.17 -0.80 5.13
N PHE A 282 -4.27 -0.12 6.27
CA PHE A 282 -5.48 -0.06 7.10
C PHE A 282 -6.61 0.70 6.39
N HIS A 283 -6.45 2.00 6.16
CA HIS A 283 -7.52 2.84 5.59
C HIS A 283 -7.90 2.41 4.17
N TYR A 284 -6.95 1.96 3.35
CA TYR A 284 -7.26 1.36 2.04
C TYR A 284 -8.16 0.13 2.17
N SER A 285 -7.85 -0.80 3.08
CA SER A 285 -8.65 -2.03 3.21
C SER A 285 -10.00 -1.76 3.85
N LEU A 286 -10.06 -0.91 4.88
CA LEU A 286 -11.31 -0.51 5.52
C LEU A 286 -12.23 0.24 4.55
N TYR A 287 -11.67 1.09 3.67
CA TYR A 287 -12.43 1.72 2.60
C TYR A 287 -13.10 0.67 1.70
N TRP A 288 -12.35 -0.32 1.21
CA TRP A 288 -12.94 -1.36 0.35
C TRP A 288 -13.94 -2.24 1.09
N LEU A 289 -13.74 -2.55 2.37
CA LEU A 289 -14.76 -3.26 3.18
C LEU A 289 -16.08 -2.47 3.22
N ASP A 290 -16.04 -1.16 3.45
CA ASP A 290 -17.23 -0.27 3.43
C ASP A 290 -17.87 -0.18 2.03
N GLN A 291 -17.11 -0.33 0.94
CA GLN A 291 -17.68 -0.35 -0.42
C GLN A 291 -18.27 -1.72 -0.81
N ILE A 292 -17.62 -2.81 -0.40
CA ILE A 292 -18.06 -4.18 -0.71
C ILE A 292 -19.24 -4.58 0.15
N LEU A 293 -19.22 -4.21 1.44
CA LEU A 293 -20.24 -4.51 2.44
C LEU A 293 -20.68 -3.22 3.14
N PRO A 294 -21.57 -2.43 2.52
CA PRO A 294 -21.92 -1.11 3.06
C PRO A 294 -22.43 -1.14 4.50
N ASP A 295 -23.06 -2.22 4.98
CA ASP A 295 -23.64 -2.28 6.32
C ASP A 295 -22.68 -2.88 7.37
N PHE A 296 -21.45 -3.24 6.98
CA PHE A 296 -20.46 -3.84 7.88
C PHE A 296 -19.68 -2.77 8.67
N ASP A 297 -20.12 -2.48 9.89
CA ASP A 297 -19.49 -1.54 10.85
C ASP A 297 -19.08 -0.19 10.22
N ARG A 298 -19.97 0.32 9.34
CA ARG A 298 -19.78 1.59 8.60
C ARG A 298 -19.43 2.75 9.51
N GLU A 299 -20.09 2.83 10.67
CA GLU A 299 -19.88 3.92 11.63
C GLU A 299 -18.43 3.95 12.11
N PHE A 300 -17.88 2.82 12.57
CA PHE A 300 -16.49 2.74 12.99
C PHE A 300 -15.52 3.06 11.85
N ILE A 301 -15.77 2.48 10.66
CA ILE A 301 -14.88 2.65 9.50
C ILE A 301 -14.80 4.12 9.10
N ARG A 302 -15.95 4.79 8.91
CA ARG A 302 -16.00 6.17 8.46
C ARG A 302 -15.56 7.16 9.52
N ALA A 303 -15.90 6.94 10.79
CA ALA A 303 -15.41 7.78 11.90
C ALA A 303 -13.89 7.71 12.03
N THR A 304 -13.32 6.51 11.95
CA THR A 304 -11.85 6.30 11.98
C THR A 304 -11.17 6.97 10.78
N SER A 305 -11.74 6.85 9.59
CA SER A 305 -11.26 7.53 8.37
C SER A 305 -11.25 9.05 8.55
N ALA A 306 -12.35 9.63 9.04
CA ALA A 306 -12.51 11.06 9.30
C ALA A 306 -11.44 11.60 10.27
N GLN A 307 -11.25 10.91 11.40
CA GLN A 307 -10.27 11.28 12.42
C GLN A 307 -8.84 11.25 11.88
N PHE A 308 -8.51 10.24 11.07
CA PHE A 308 -7.19 10.14 10.46
C PHE A 308 -6.95 11.28 9.47
N THR A 309 -7.89 11.53 8.56
CA THR A 309 -7.73 12.53 7.50
C THR A 309 -7.72 13.97 8.01
N GLN A 310 -8.38 14.24 9.15
CA GLN A 310 -8.35 15.55 9.82
C GLN A 310 -6.93 16.08 10.04
N HIS A 311 -6.01 15.22 10.49
CA HIS A 311 -4.61 15.60 10.70
C HIS A 311 -3.72 15.23 9.50
N TYR A 312 -3.96 14.08 8.86
CA TYR A 312 -3.10 13.54 7.82
C TYR A 312 -3.02 14.43 6.56
N ARG A 313 -4.08 15.19 6.24
CA ARG A 313 -4.10 16.16 5.12
C ARG A 313 -2.97 17.20 5.19
N TYR A 314 -2.49 17.54 6.39
CA TYR A 314 -1.41 18.51 6.60
C TYR A 314 -0.02 17.97 6.24
N PHE A 315 0.14 16.68 5.93
CA PHE A 315 1.45 16.10 5.59
C PHE A 315 1.85 16.36 4.14
N PHE A 316 0.89 16.71 3.28
CA PHE A 316 1.11 16.86 1.85
C PHE A 316 1.69 18.22 1.52
N THR A 317 2.74 18.22 0.70
CA THR A 317 3.31 19.44 0.12
C THR A 317 3.43 19.30 -1.39
N PRO A 318 3.65 20.41 -2.12
CA PRO A 318 3.92 20.34 -3.56
C PRO A 318 5.22 19.60 -3.91
N LYS A 319 6.11 19.35 -2.93
CA LYS A 319 7.47 18.84 -3.12
C LYS A 319 7.79 17.63 -2.25
N GLY A 320 6.78 16.85 -1.86
CA GLY A 320 6.96 15.64 -1.07
C GLY A 320 6.07 15.60 0.17
N LEU A 321 6.44 14.73 1.09
CA LEU A 321 5.75 14.51 2.35
C LEU A 321 6.72 13.87 3.37
N PRO A 322 6.51 14.07 4.67
CA PRO A 322 7.42 13.56 5.70
C PRO A 322 7.29 12.02 5.79
N PHE A 323 8.18 11.30 5.11
CA PHE A 323 8.18 9.83 5.14
C PHE A 323 8.83 9.28 6.41
N PHE A 324 8.04 8.55 7.19
CA PHE A 324 8.51 7.81 8.35
C PHE A 324 8.04 6.35 8.28
N GLY A 325 8.76 5.48 8.99
CA GLY A 325 8.47 4.05 9.02
C GLY A 325 9.04 3.28 7.82
N ARG A 326 8.35 2.22 7.42
CA ARG A 326 8.79 1.27 6.39
C ARG A 326 8.04 1.47 5.06
N SER A 327 8.50 0.76 4.03
CA SER A 327 7.83 0.67 2.71
C SER A 327 7.57 2.01 2.03
N ALA A 328 8.50 2.95 2.14
CA ALA A 328 8.43 4.23 1.45
C ALA A 328 8.33 4.09 -0.08
N CYS A 329 8.68 2.92 -0.64
CA CYS A 329 8.47 2.61 -2.06
C CYS A 329 7.01 2.62 -2.50
N TYR A 330 6.02 2.61 -1.59
CA TYR A 330 4.59 2.73 -1.91
C TYR A 330 4.08 4.17 -1.99
N ARG A 331 4.98 5.16 -1.97
CA ARG A 331 4.71 6.61 -1.90
C ARG A 331 3.53 7.17 -2.71
N LEU A 332 3.25 6.68 -3.92
CA LEU A 332 2.16 7.23 -4.74
C LEU A 332 0.78 6.93 -4.13
N ALA A 333 0.70 5.96 -3.21
CA ALA A 333 -0.52 5.61 -2.50
C ALA A 333 -0.83 6.54 -1.32
N ALA A 334 0.06 7.48 -0.97
CA ALA A 334 -0.11 8.32 0.21
C ALA A 334 -1.47 9.05 0.23
N ALA A 335 -1.93 9.55 -0.92
CA ALA A 335 -3.20 10.27 -1.02
C ALA A 335 -4.47 9.38 -0.93
N ALA A 336 -4.33 8.04 -0.89
CA ALA A 336 -5.47 7.13 -0.93
C ALA A 336 -6.55 7.43 0.15
N PRO A 337 -6.20 7.68 1.44
CA PRO A 337 -7.18 7.99 2.46
C PRO A 337 -7.91 9.31 2.22
N LEU A 338 -7.25 10.32 1.60
CA LEU A 338 -7.87 11.61 1.34
C LEU A 338 -9.00 11.48 0.31
N ILE A 339 -8.78 10.70 -0.75
CA ILE A 339 -9.80 10.45 -1.77
C ILE A 339 -10.93 9.58 -1.20
N ALA A 340 -10.57 8.54 -0.43
CA ALA A 340 -11.54 7.67 0.25
C ALA A 340 -12.48 8.47 1.17
N SER A 341 -11.93 9.39 1.95
CA SER A 341 -12.64 10.24 2.91
C SER A 341 -13.66 11.16 2.23
N VAL A 342 -13.34 11.70 1.04
CA VAL A 342 -14.31 12.46 0.22
C VAL A 342 -15.46 11.56 -0.22
N HIS A 343 -15.17 10.36 -0.72
CA HIS A 343 -16.21 9.42 -1.16
C HIS A 343 -17.10 8.92 0.00
N GLN A 344 -16.52 8.75 1.18
CA GLN A 344 -17.23 8.38 2.40
C GLN A 344 -18.01 9.53 3.04
N GLN A 345 -17.90 10.75 2.52
CA GLN A 345 -18.59 11.96 2.99
C GLN A 345 -18.31 12.25 4.47
N THR A 346 -17.04 12.23 4.87
CA THR A 346 -16.64 12.41 6.28
C THR A 346 -16.46 13.86 6.73
N ASP A 347 -16.73 14.85 5.87
CA ASP A 347 -16.57 16.30 6.08
C ASP A 347 -15.16 16.81 6.48
N SER A 348 -14.18 15.93 6.68
CA SER A 348 -12.81 16.26 7.12
C SER A 348 -11.93 16.89 6.04
N ILE A 349 -12.26 16.68 4.77
CA ILE A 349 -11.54 17.22 3.61
C ILE A 349 -12.48 17.43 2.41
N GLY A 350 -12.29 18.53 1.69
CA GLY A 350 -13.02 18.82 0.45
C GLY A 350 -12.37 18.16 -0.78
N VAL A 351 -13.16 17.91 -1.82
CA VAL A 351 -12.70 17.30 -3.08
C VAL A 351 -11.52 18.05 -3.72
N GLY A 352 -11.52 19.38 -3.70
CA GLY A 352 -10.46 20.19 -4.29
C GLY A 352 -9.10 20.00 -3.62
N GLU A 353 -9.08 19.77 -2.31
CA GLU A 353 -7.83 19.57 -1.55
C GLU A 353 -7.33 18.13 -1.72
N ALA A 354 -8.24 17.16 -1.68
CA ALA A 354 -7.89 15.77 -1.97
C ALA A 354 -7.34 15.62 -3.40
N LYS A 355 -7.95 16.31 -4.37
CA LYS A 355 -7.46 16.39 -5.76
C LYS A 355 -6.06 16.99 -5.82
N ARG A 356 -5.84 18.12 -5.16
CA ARG A 356 -4.53 18.79 -5.10
C ARG A 356 -3.47 17.87 -4.51
N ALA A 357 -3.75 17.22 -3.37
CA ALA A 357 -2.82 16.31 -2.71
C ALA A 357 -2.48 15.08 -3.56
N PHE A 358 -3.48 14.51 -4.23
CA PHE A 358 -3.29 13.38 -5.13
C PHE A 358 -2.44 13.76 -6.35
N ARG A 359 -2.79 14.87 -7.03
CA ARG A 359 -2.02 15.40 -8.16
C ARG A 359 -0.57 15.66 -7.75
N THR A 360 -0.33 16.44 -6.70
CA THR A 360 1.04 16.82 -6.31
C THR A 360 1.88 15.60 -5.95
N THR A 361 1.29 14.60 -5.29
CA THR A 361 1.95 13.32 -5.01
C THR A 361 2.37 12.63 -6.31
N LEU A 362 1.46 12.44 -7.27
CA LEU A 362 1.79 11.80 -8.54
C LEU A 362 2.83 12.61 -9.32
N SER A 363 2.58 13.89 -9.55
CA SER A 363 3.46 14.79 -10.31
C SER A 363 4.84 14.84 -9.70
N TYR A 364 4.98 15.07 -8.39
CA TYR A 364 6.28 15.19 -7.75
C TYR A 364 7.11 13.91 -7.86
N PHE A 365 6.54 12.75 -7.53
CA PHE A 365 7.31 11.50 -7.57
C PHE A 365 7.58 11.05 -9.00
N ILE A 366 6.58 11.03 -9.88
CA ILE A 366 6.72 10.51 -11.26
C ILE A 366 7.65 11.39 -12.09
N SER A 367 7.51 12.72 -11.99
CA SER A 367 8.42 13.67 -12.69
C SER A 367 9.88 13.54 -12.26
N ASN A 368 10.14 12.99 -11.08
CA ASN A 368 11.49 12.76 -10.53
C ASN A 368 11.95 11.30 -10.64
N GLY A 369 11.28 10.44 -11.43
CA GLY A 369 11.76 9.08 -11.74
C GLY A 369 11.09 7.96 -10.93
N ALA A 370 9.93 8.22 -10.31
CA ALA A 370 9.26 7.19 -9.52
C ALA A 370 8.72 5.99 -10.31
N MET A 371 8.70 6.08 -11.64
CA MET A 371 8.29 5.00 -12.55
C MET A 371 9.45 4.67 -13.47
N GLU A 372 9.71 3.38 -13.68
CA GLU A 372 10.72 2.88 -14.61
C GLU A 372 10.30 1.49 -15.10
N ALA A 373 10.63 1.16 -16.34
CA ALA A 373 10.47 -0.19 -16.86
C ALA A 373 9.03 -0.75 -16.77
N GLY A 374 8.00 0.10 -16.88
CA GLY A 374 6.59 -0.29 -16.78
C GLY A 374 6.05 -0.47 -15.36
N ALA A 375 6.80 -0.03 -14.32
CA ALA A 375 6.43 -0.23 -12.92
C ALA A 375 6.86 0.94 -12.02
N PRO A 376 6.24 1.11 -10.84
CA PRO A 376 6.79 1.98 -9.80
C PRO A 376 8.13 1.45 -9.32
N THR A 377 9.11 2.33 -9.16
CA THR A 377 10.47 1.93 -8.79
C THR A 377 10.54 1.33 -7.40
N GLN A 378 11.53 0.45 -7.21
CA GLN A 378 11.87 -0.20 -5.95
C GLN A 378 12.65 0.77 -5.02
N GLY A 379 12.04 1.91 -4.70
CA GLY A 379 12.62 3.02 -3.94
C GLY A 379 11.73 4.27 -4.06
N LEU A 380 12.29 5.47 -3.87
CA LEU A 380 11.53 6.73 -3.98
C LEU A 380 11.57 7.38 -5.38
N PHE A 381 12.72 7.38 -6.03
CA PHE A 381 12.92 8.05 -7.33
C PHE A 381 13.71 7.19 -8.33
N ALA A 382 14.17 6.05 -7.85
CA ALA A 382 14.92 5.04 -8.56
C ALA A 382 14.88 3.77 -7.71
N THR A 383 15.41 2.68 -8.24
CA THR A 383 15.65 1.49 -7.43
C THR A 383 16.71 1.80 -6.36
N ASP A 384 16.33 1.70 -5.09
CA ASP A 384 17.23 1.80 -3.94
C ASP A 384 16.95 0.67 -2.94
N PRO A 385 17.77 -0.41 -2.95
CA PRO A 385 17.59 -1.54 -2.04
C PRO A 385 17.61 -1.19 -0.55
N ARG A 386 18.13 -0.02 -0.18
CA ARG A 386 18.09 0.45 1.21
C ARG A 386 16.67 0.77 1.66
N LEU A 387 15.73 1.05 0.75
CA LEU A 387 14.37 1.51 1.06
C LEU A 387 13.32 0.41 0.90
N ILE A 388 13.75 -0.83 0.70
CA ILE A 388 12.90 -1.97 0.40
C ILE A 388 12.97 -2.98 1.55
N ASP A 389 11.82 -3.43 2.03
CA ASP A 389 11.75 -4.49 3.03
C ASP A 389 12.05 -5.88 2.42
N ASN A 390 12.48 -6.85 3.23
CA ASN A 390 12.82 -8.20 2.72
C ASN A 390 11.64 -8.93 2.08
N TYR A 391 10.40 -8.67 2.50
CA TYR A 391 9.22 -9.27 1.88
C TYR A 391 8.88 -8.67 0.51
N SER A 392 9.49 -7.54 0.12
CA SER A 392 9.10 -6.87 -1.11
C SER A 392 9.84 -7.41 -2.35
N GLY A 393 9.11 -7.87 -3.35
CA GLY A 393 9.62 -8.34 -4.63
C GLY A 393 9.75 -7.23 -5.68
N PRO A 394 10.09 -7.61 -6.92
CA PRO A 394 10.16 -6.69 -8.07
C PRO A 394 8.87 -5.90 -8.31
N ALA A 395 7.72 -6.51 -7.99
CA ALA A 395 6.41 -5.94 -8.25
C ALA A 395 5.75 -5.29 -7.01
N SER A 396 6.34 -5.39 -5.82
CA SER A 396 5.65 -4.93 -4.61
C SER A 396 5.24 -3.47 -4.66
N SER A 397 6.07 -2.63 -5.29
CA SER A 397 5.83 -1.19 -5.39
C SER A 397 4.55 -0.83 -6.14
N PHE A 398 3.89 -1.77 -6.83
CA PHE A 398 2.56 -1.56 -7.43
C PHE A 398 1.46 -1.20 -6.42
N TRP A 399 1.64 -1.45 -5.12
CA TRP A 399 0.76 -0.86 -4.11
C TRP A 399 0.76 0.67 -4.12
N SER A 400 1.74 1.32 -4.76
CA SER A 400 1.70 2.74 -5.11
C SER A 400 0.43 3.15 -5.88
N LEU A 401 -0.21 2.24 -6.62
CA LEU A 401 -1.40 2.53 -7.42
C LEU A 401 -2.70 2.55 -6.60
N ARG A 402 -2.65 2.30 -5.29
CA ARG A 402 -3.85 2.26 -4.43
C ARG A 402 -4.66 3.55 -4.45
N ALA A 403 -4.01 4.72 -4.47
CA ALA A 403 -4.73 5.99 -4.61
C ALA A 403 -5.40 6.14 -5.99
N LEU A 404 -4.72 5.71 -7.06
CA LEU A 404 -5.27 5.69 -8.41
C LEU A 404 -6.51 4.77 -8.52
N ASN A 405 -6.47 3.58 -7.89
CA ASN A 405 -7.60 2.66 -7.90
C ASN A 405 -8.86 3.29 -7.28
N ILE A 406 -8.71 3.95 -6.14
CA ILE A 406 -9.82 4.67 -5.49
C ILE A 406 -10.29 5.83 -6.37
N ALA A 407 -9.37 6.62 -6.93
CA ALA A 407 -9.69 7.74 -7.81
C ALA A 407 -10.50 7.31 -9.04
N LEU A 408 -10.09 6.24 -9.73
CA LEU A 408 -10.81 5.70 -10.89
C LEU A 408 -12.20 5.19 -10.51
N PHE A 409 -12.30 4.48 -9.38
CA PHE A 409 -13.57 3.91 -8.90
C PHE A 409 -14.60 4.99 -8.54
N CYS A 410 -14.22 5.99 -7.74
CA CYS A 410 -15.19 6.97 -7.22
C CYS A 410 -15.14 8.35 -7.89
N GLY A 411 -14.15 8.63 -8.75
CA GLY A 411 -13.86 9.98 -9.24
C GLY A 411 -15.02 10.66 -9.96
N ASN A 412 -15.85 9.91 -10.68
CA ASN A 412 -17.06 10.44 -11.30
C ASN A 412 -18.13 10.78 -10.25
N HIS A 413 -18.30 9.95 -9.23
CA HIS A 413 -19.30 10.16 -8.17
C HIS A 413 -18.98 11.34 -7.28
N ILE A 414 -17.69 11.59 -7.01
CA ILE A 414 -17.24 12.70 -6.15
C ILE A 414 -16.85 13.96 -6.95
N HIS A 415 -17.05 13.98 -8.26
CA HIS A 415 -16.63 15.06 -9.16
C HIS A 415 -15.13 15.40 -9.07
N LEU A 416 -14.27 14.39 -8.88
CA LEU A 416 -12.82 14.57 -8.72
C LEU A 416 -12.20 15.24 -9.96
N TRP A 417 -12.64 14.87 -11.16
CA TRP A 417 -12.05 15.31 -12.42
C TRP A 417 -12.37 16.76 -12.75
N ASP A 418 -13.60 17.19 -12.42
CA ASP A 418 -14.12 18.51 -12.81
C ASP A 418 -13.93 19.57 -11.71
N SER A 419 -13.86 19.17 -10.45
CA SER A 419 -13.72 20.11 -9.33
C SER A 419 -12.41 20.91 -9.41
N PRO A 420 -12.42 22.23 -9.13
CA PRO A 420 -11.19 22.99 -9.06
C PRO A 420 -10.32 22.49 -7.90
N GLU A 421 -9.00 22.55 -8.07
CA GLU A 421 -8.08 22.31 -6.97
C GLU A 421 -8.18 23.44 -5.94
N THR A 422 -8.16 23.08 -4.66
CA THR A 422 -8.00 24.05 -3.57
C THR A 422 -6.60 23.90 -2.97
N PRO A 423 -5.98 24.99 -2.50
CA PRO A 423 -4.61 24.94 -1.98
C PRO A 423 -4.47 23.96 -0.81
N LEU A 424 -3.33 23.25 -0.76
CA LEU A 424 -2.94 22.44 0.40
C LEU A 424 -2.79 23.32 1.65
N PRO A 425 -2.91 22.78 2.87
CA PRO A 425 -2.75 23.58 4.09
C PRO A 425 -1.43 24.36 4.12
N ILE A 426 -0.33 23.73 3.67
CA ILE A 426 1.01 24.35 3.59
C ILE A 426 1.12 25.49 2.56
N GLU A 427 0.23 25.55 1.57
CA GLU A 427 0.18 26.64 0.59
C GLU A 427 -0.56 27.88 1.16
N GLN A 428 -1.38 27.69 2.20
CA GLN A 428 -2.25 28.72 2.78
C GLN A 428 -1.59 29.50 3.93
N ALA A 429 -1.03 28.80 4.94
CA ALA A 429 -0.46 29.42 6.13
C ALA A 429 0.57 28.51 6.83
N ASP A 430 1.34 29.09 7.75
CA ASP A 430 2.12 28.31 8.72
C ASP A 430 1.17 27.60 9.70
N PHE A 431 1.57 26.43 10.19
CA PHE A 431 0.79 25.68 11.18
C PHE A 431 1.68 24.89 12.13
N ALA A 432 1.18 24.64 13.33
CA ALA A 432 1.79 23.73 14.29
C ALA A 432 0.71 23.07 15.15
N PHE A 433 0.77 21.75 15.32
CA PHE A 433 -0.16 20.99 16.16
C PHE A 433 0.46 19.68 16.65
N ASN A 434 -0.15 19.07 17.66
CA ASN A 434 0.23 17.76 18.18
C ASN A 434 -0.74 16.69 17.68
N ILE A 435 -0.24 15.47 17.52
CA ILE A 435 -1.03 14.24 17.38
C ILE A 435 -0.73 13.39 18.61
N PRO A 436 -1.47 13.58 19.72
CA PRO A 436 -1.15 12.95 21.01
C PRO A 436 -1.10 11.43 20.94
N THR A 437 -2.00 10.82 20.17
CA THR A 437 -2.09 9.35 20.05
C THR A 437 -0.82 8.67 19.54
N ILE A 438 -0.06 9.34 18.66
CA ILE A 438 1.22 8.81 18.15
C ILE A 438 2.44 9.50 18.78
N ASN A 439 2.20 10.34 19.80
CA ASN A 439 3.18 11.19 20.45
C ASN A 439 4.07 11.97 19.45
N ALA A 440 3.44 12.71 18.55
CA ALA A 440 4.15 13.50 17.54
C ALA A 440 3.69 14.95 17.51
N SER A 441 4.61 15.86 17.17
CA SER A 441 4.32 17.23 16.75
C SER A 441 4.45 17.36 15.23
N VAL A 442 3.65 18.23 14.64
CA VAL A 442 3.66 18.56 13.22
C VAL A 442 3.83 20.06 13.08
N GLN A 443 4.78 20.49 12.25
CA GLN A 443 5.00 21.90 11.93
C GLN A 443 5.08 22.09 10.42
N GLY A 444 4.33 23.06 9.89
CA GLY A 444 4.37 23.47 8.50
C GLY A 444 4.81 24.91 8.38
N ILE A 445 5.77 25.17 7.49
CA ILE A 445 6.25 26.52 7.16
C ILE A 445 5.92 26.83 5.70
N ARG A 446 4.96 27.73 5.48
CA ARG A 446 4.47 28.14 4.16
C ARG A 446 5.59 28.72 3.31
N ALA A 447 6.46 29.55 3.88
CA ALA A 447 7.54 30.18 3.13
C ALA A 447 8.49 29.16 2.47
N THR A 448 8.73 28.03 3.12
CA THR A 448 9.63 26.97 2.63
C THR A 448 8.90 25.80 1.98
N GLN A 449 7.56 25.76 2.08
CA GLN A 449 6.72 24.63 1.68
C GLN A 449 7.16 23.31 2.33
N GLU A 450 7.59 23.39 3.59
CA GLU A 450 8.15 22.27 4.34
C GLU A 450 7.24 21.88 5.50
N VAL A 451 6.98 20.59 5.61
CA VAL A 451 6.29 19.99 6.75
C VAL A 451 7.25 19.07 7.48
N VAL A 452 7.35 19.24 8.79
CA VAL A 452 8.18 18.42 9.68
C VAL A 452 7.28 17.69 10.66
N VAL A 453 7.49 16.38 10.79
CA VAL A 453 6.90 15.54 11.83
C VAL A 453 7.99 15.15 12.82
N LEU A 454 7.79 15.48 14.09
CA LEU A 454 8.70 15.17 15.18
C LEU A 454 8.03 14.18 16.15
N PHE A 455 8.56 12.96 16.25
CA PHE A 455 8.15 12.01 17.27
C PHE A 455 8.85 12.32 18.59
N HIS A 456 8.11 12.29 19.71
CA HIS A 456 8.67 12.56 21.04
C HIS A 456 9.14 11.30 21.78
N ASN A 457 9.07 10.13 21.13
CA ASN A 457 9.57 8.87 21.67
C ASN A 457 10.63 8.27 20.76
N ASP A 458 11.67 7.71 21.37
CA ASP A 458 12.60 6.82 20.71
C ASP A 458 12.07 5.39 20.68
N TYR A 459 12.23 4.72 19.54
CA TYR A 459 11.96 3.28 19.41
C TYR A 459 13.16 2.40 19.82
N ILE A 460 14.30 3.01 20.13
CA ILE A 460 15.53 2.31 20.50
C ILE A 460 16.30 3.13 21.55
N HIS A 461 16.78 2.44 22.60
CA HIS A 461 17.59 3.07 23.65
C HIS A 461 19.03 3.32 23.20
N GLN A 462 19.58 2.45 22.35
CA GLN A 462 20.92 2.62 21.81
C GLN A 462 20.90 3.60 20.64
N GLN A 463 21.61 4.71 20.82
CA GLN A 463 21.60 5.84 19.90
C GLN A 463 23.05 6.16 19.51
N ASP A 464 23.49 5.64 18.36
CA ASP A 464 24.81 5.89 17.79
C ASP A 464 24.69 6.52 16.39
N PRO A 465 25.53 7.49 15.97
CA PRO A 465 25.45 8.08 14.63
C PRO A 465 25.46 7.06 13.48
N LEU A 466 26.11 5.89 13.63
CA LEU A 466 26.12 4.85 12.61
C LEU A 466 24.83 4.02 12.58
N SER A 467 24.07 4.00 13.68
CA SER A 467 22.75 3.36 13.76
C SER A 467 21.65 4.19 13.09
N ARG A 468 21.78 5.52 13.10
CA ARG A 468 20.83 6.52 12.56
C ARG A 468 20.94 6.75 11.05
N ARG A 469 21.15 5.69 10.27
CA ARG A 469 21.26 5.79 8.80
C ARG A 469 20.71 4.57 8.08
N LEU A 470 20.48 4.74 6.79
CA LEU A 470 20.21 3.65 5.87
C LEU A 470 21.44 2.76 5.73
N GLU A 471 21.32 1.51 6.15
CA GLU A 471 22.37 0.51 5.98
C GLU A 471 22.38 0.00 4.54
N LYS A 472 23.58 -0.07 3.97
CA LYS A 472 23.81 -0.70 2.68
C LYS A 472 23.92 -2.22 2.86
N GLN A 473 23.37 -2.97 1.92
CA GLN A 473 23.62 -4.40 1.85
C GLN A 473 25.12 -4.66 1.66
N SER A 474 25.68 -5.58 2.43
CA SER A 474 27.09 -5.98 2.27
C SER A 474 27.31 -6.71 0.95
N TRP A 475 28.53 -6.67 0.41
CA TRP A 475 28.86 -7.37 -0.83
C TRP A 475 28.61 -8.88 -0.73
N ARG A 476 28.87 -9.49 0.44
CA ARG A 476 28.62 -10.92 0.69
C ARG A 476 27.13 -11.24 0.62
N ALA A 477 26.31 -10.44 1.29
CA ALA A 477 24.87 -10.59 1.26
C ALA A 477 24.34 -10.39 -0.17
N HIS A 478 24.87 -9.41 -0.90
CA HIS A 478 24.52 -9.19 -2.30
C HIS A 478 24.79 -10.41 -3.19
N ILE A 479 25.97 -11.03 -3.07
CA ILE A 479 26.31 -12.26 -3.81
C ILE A 479 25.36 -13.40 -3.40
N GLN A 480 25.07 -13.56 -2.11
CA GLN A 480 24.11 -14.56 -1.65
C GLN A 480 22.72 -14.34 -2.26
N GLU A 481 22.23 -13.11 -2.31
CA GLU A 481 20.96 -12.78 -2.96
C GLU A 481 20.98 -13.11 -4.46
N LEU A 482 22.07 -12.80 -5.15
CA LEU A 482 22.22 -13.13 -6.58
C LEU A 482 22.26 -14.64 -6.83
N LEU A 483 22.84 -15.43 -5.93
CA LEU A 483 22.93 -16.89 -6.06
C LEU A 483 21.62 -17.59 -5.68
N LEU A 484 20.98 -17.15 -4.59
CA LEU A 484 19.78 -17.77 -4.06
C LEU A 484 18.50 -17.24 -4.71
N GLY A 485 18.55 -16.05 -5.33
CA GLY A 485 17.37 -15.37 -5.85
C GLY A 485 16.42 -14.90 -4.75
N ARG A 486 16.94 -14.68 -3.54
CA ARG A 486 16.20 -14.36 -2.31
C ARG A 486 16.82 -13.14 -1.62
N ALA A 487 15.99 -12.20 -1.17
CA ALA A 487 16.44 -10.99 -0.49
C ALA A 487 17.30 -11.30 0.76
N THR A 488 18.42 -10.58 0.89
CA THR A 488 19.34 -10.64 2.06
C THR A 488 19.72 -9.23 2.53
N ARG A 489 18.84 -8.25 2.31
CA ARG A 489 19.09 -6.83 2.62
C ARG A 489 18.75 -6.50 4.08
N PRO A 490 19.38 -5.46 4.66
CA PRO A 490 19.07 -5.02 6.02
C PRO A 490 17.67 -4.41 6.11
N LYS A 491 17.08 -4.43 7.32
CA LYS A 491 15.80 -3.77 7.60
C LYS A 491 16.06 -2.30 7.94
N ASN A 492 15.67 -1.39 7.04
CA ASN A 492 15.90 0.04 7.17
C ASN A 492 14.62 0.81 7.52
N ASN A 493 14.03 0.51 8.67
CA ASN A 493 12.99 1.35 9.24
C ASN A 493 13.66 2.45 10.09
N LEU A 494 13.72 3.67 9.56
CA LEU A 494 14.43 4.78 10.20
C LEU A 494 13.86 5.13 11.59
N LEU A 495 12.55 4.91 11.82
CA LEU A 495 11.95 5.11 13.15
C LEU A 495 12.59 4.18 14.18
N ARG A 496 12.77 2.90 13.81
CA ARG A 496 13.43 1.89 14.66
C ARG A 496 14.93 2.10 14.82
N LYS A 497 15.49 3.04 14.05
CA LYS A 497 16.91 3.43 14.08
C LYS A 497 17.14 4.73 14.84
N GLY A 498 16.13 5.24 15.56
CA GLY A 498 16.26 6.43 16.40
C GLY A 498 16.18 7.77 15.64
N ILE A 499 15.74 7.77 14.37
CA ILE A 499 15.35 9.01 13.71
C ILE A 499 13.93 9.35 14.16
N THR A 500 13.76 10.56 14.71
CA THR A 500 12.47 11.04 15.21
C THR A 500 11.95 12.27 14.45
N CYS A 501 12.81 12.95 13.70
CA CYS A 501 12.46 14.13 12.91
C CYS A 501 12.40 13.78 11.42
N TYR A 502 11.25 14.03 10.78
CA TYR A 502 11.01 13.72 9.38
C TYR A 502 10.51 14.95 8.65
N SER A 503 11.32 15.45 7.73
CA SER A 503 10.95 16.57 6.84
C SER A 503 10.35 16.05 5.54
N SER A 504 9.39 16.79 4.99
CA SER A 504 8.83 16.58 3.65
C SER A 504 9.86 16.73 2.52
N LYS A 505 11.04 17.29 2.81
CA LYS A 505 12.20 17.31 1.90
C LYS A 505 12.94 15.97 1.84
N MET A 506 12.60 15.00 2.70
CA MET A 506 13.11 13.62 2.69
C MET A 506 14.64 13.50 2.77
N SER A 507 15.33 14.44 3.42
CA SER A 507 16.81 14.46 3.48
C SER A 507 17.45 13.17 4.02
N HIS A 508 16.75 12.44 4.90
CA HIS A 508 17.24 11.16 5.45
C HIS A 508 17.26 9.99 4.45
N PHE A 509 16.68 10.16 3.25
CA PHE A 509 16.55 9.11 2.25
C PHE A 509 17.64 9.15 1.17
N PHE A 510 18.49 10.16 1.15
CA PHE A 510 19.51 10.37 0.11
C PHE A 510 20.91 10.01 0.59
#